data_AF-A0AAN8Z9U0-F1
#
_entry.id   AF-A0AAN8Z9U0-F1
#
_cell.length_a   1.000
_cell.length_b   1.000
_cell.length_c   1.000
_cell.angle_alpha   90.00
_cell.angle_beta   90.00
_cell.angle_gamma   90.00
#
_symmetry.space_group_name_H-M   'P 1'
#
loop_
_entity.id
_entity.type
_entity.pdbx_description
1 polymer ?
#
loop_
_entity_poly.entity_id
_entity_poly.type
_entity_poly.pdbx_seq_one_letter_code
_entity_poly.pdbx_strand_id
1 'polypeptide(L)'
;MTGVEDKRSVYEINGNKITTQIRFLGIRFDSYNLRIDFYRSVFLVLPSGVPKRSPRTVKWTLGLDRLDNVAKEWIDSDVLIFNTGQWWMPGKLHAM
;
A
#
# COMPACT_ATOMS: atom_id res chain seq x y z
N MET A 1 27.52 -4.62 8.48
CA MET A 1 26.37 -5.22 7.77
C MET A 1 26.50 -4.79 6.32
N THR A 2 26.96 -5.68 5.44
CA THR A 2 27.07 -5.41 3.99
C THR A 2 25.74 -5.74 3.34
N GLY A 3 25.30 -4.91 2.40
CA GLY A 3 24.08 -5.13 1.62
C GLY A 3 24.25 -6.22 0.56
N VAL A 4 23.34 -6.28 -0.42
CA VAL A 4 23.40 -7.22 -1.54
C VAL A 4 24.72 -7.06 -2.33
N GLU A 5 25.40 -8.18 -2.63
CA GLU A 5 26.67 -8.20 -3.35
C GLU A 5 26.53 -7.75 -4.81
N ASP A 6 25.69 -8.44 -5.58
CA ASP A 6 25.33 -8.03 -6.94
C ASP A 6 24.09 -7.14 -6.94
N LYS A 7 24.27 -5.83 -7.05
CA LYS A 7 23.16 -4.87 -7.10
C LYS A 7 22.27 -5.04 -8.34
N ARG A 8 22.75 -5.69 -9.40
CA ARG A 8 21.94 -5.94 -10.60
C ARG A 8 20.91 -7.05 -10.40
N SER A 9 21.08 -7.88 -9.38
CA SER A 9 20.07 -8.88 -9.00
C SER A 9 18.86 -8.29 -8.28
N VAL A 10 18.90 -6.98 -7.98
CA VAL A 10 17.78 -6.25 -7.37
C VAL A 10 17.15 -5.31 -8.40
N TYR A 11 15.89 -5.52 -8.73
CA TYR A 11 15.18 -4.71 -9.73
C TYR A 11 13.68 -4.61 -9.45
N GLU A 12 13.06 -3.54 -9.96
CA GLU A 12 11.61 -3.41 -9.97
C GLU A 12 11.05 -4.25 -11.13
N ILE A 13 10.07 -5.09 -10.81
CA ILE A 13 9.57 -6.17 -11.68
C ILE A 13 8.91 -5.64 -12.96
N ASN A 14 8.29 -4.47 -12.92
CA ASN A 14 7.61 -3.83 -14.03
C ASN A 14 8.45 -2.75 -14.74
N GLY A 15 9.71 -2.55 -14.32
CA GLY A 15 10.56 -1.44 -14.79
C GLY A 15 10.11 -0.04 -14.36
N ASN A 16 9.21 0.07 -13.38
CA ASN A 16 8.72 1.35 -12.88
C ASN A 16 9.80 2.11 -12.12
N LYS A 17 9.86 3.44 -12.31
CA LYS A 17 10.66 4.31 -11.46
C LYS A 17 9.98 4.45 -10.09
N ILE A 18 10.76 4.28 -9.02
CA ILE A 18 10.28 4.47 -7.65
C ILE A 18 9.92 5.94 -7.44
N THR A 19 8.66 6.23 -7.15
CA THR A 19 8.16 7.59 -6.86
C THR A 19 7.24 7.57 -5.64
N THR A 20 7.04 8.72 -5.01
CA THR A 20 6.16 8.87 -3.84
C THR A 20 4.67 8.68 -4.15
N GLN A 21 4.30 8.72 -5.44
CA GLN A 21 2.91 8.57 -5.89
C GLN A 21 2.55 7.12 -6.23
N ILE A 22 3.53 6.22 -6.28
CA ILE A 22 3.32 4.85 -6.74
C ILE A 22 2.38 4.12 -5.77
N ARG A 23 1.38 3.43 -6.33
CA ARG A 23 0.43 2.62 -5.55
C ARG A 23 0.90 1.19 -5.34
N PHE A 24 1.82 0.73 -6.17
CA PHE A 24 2.39 -0.60 -6.12
C PHE A 24 3.86 -0.56 -6.52
N LEU A 25 4.70 -1.31 -5.83
CA LEU A 25 6.09 -1.52 -6.19
C LEU A 25 6.47 -2.96 -5.91
N GLY A 26 6.80 -3.72 -6.96
CA GLY A 26 7.30 -5.09 -6.83
C GLY A 26 8.80 -5.12 -7.01
N ILE A 27 9.55 -5.48 -5.98
CA ILE A 27 11.01 -5.56 -6.01
C ILE A 27 11.42 -7.02 -5.94
N ARG A 28 12.24 -7.47 -6.91
CA ARG A 28 12.81 -8.81 -6.95
C ARG A 28 14.25 -8.76 -6.47
N PHE A 29 14.62 -9.66 -5.57
CA PHE A 29 15.98 -9.98 -5.14
C PHE A 29 16.32 -11.37 -5.66
N ASP A 30 16.82 -11.43 -6.89
CA ASP A 30 16.86 -12.69 -7.64
C ASP A 30 17.83 -13.72 -7.03
N SER A 31 18.99 -13.26 -6.55
CA SER A 31 19.99 -14.11 -5.87
C SER A 31 19.45 -14.83 -4.62
N TYR A 32 18.33 -14.38 -4.06
CA TYR A 32 17.70 -14.94 -2.85
C TYR A 32 16.33 -15.56 -3.13
N ASN A 33 15.87 -15.54 -4.39
CA ASN A 33 14.49 -15.88 -4.76
C ASN A 33 13.44 -15.13 -3.91
N LEU A 34 13.76 -13.91 -3.46
CA LEU A 34 12.91 -13.10 -2.59
C LEU A 34 12.18 -12.04 -3.42
N ARG A 35 10.89 -11.85 -3.18
CA ARG A 35 10.08 -10.76 -3.73
C ARG A 35 9.51 -9.92 -2.60
N ILE A 36 9.57 -8.61 -2.76
CA ILE A 36 8.97 -7.64 -1.85
C ILE A 36 7.95 -6.84 -2.64
N ASP A 37 6.68 -6.98 -2.28
CA ASP A 37 5.59 -6.21 -2.87
C ASP A 37 5.12 -5.15 -1.87
N PHE A 38 5.22 -3.88 -2.28
CA PHE A 38 4.69 -2.74 -1.53
C PHE A 38 3.38 -2.28 -2.17
N TYR A 39 2.32 -2.23 -1.37
CA TYR A 39 1.01 -1.71 -1.78
C TYR A 39 0.63 -0.49 -0.96
N ARG A 40 0.23 0.59 -1.62
CA ARG A 40 -0.30 1.79 -0.95
C ARG A 40 -1.79 1.59 -0.64
N SER A 41 -2.06 0.87 0.45
CA SER A 41 -3.38 0.81 1.09
C SER A 41 -3.34 1.49 2.45
N VAL A 42 -3.48 2.81 2.45
CA VAL A 42 -3.19 3.67 3.61
C VAL A 42 -4.06 3.40 4.84
N PHE A 43 -5.31 2.98 4.63
CA PHE A 43 -6.25 2.61 5.69
C PHE A 43 -6.53 1.10 5.74
N LEU A 44 -5.94 0.30 4.84
CA LEU A 44 -6.18 -1.15 4.65
C LEU A 44 -7.62 -1.52 4.22
N VAL A 45 -8.58 -0.63 4.44
CA VAL A 45 -10.00 -0.79 4.13
C VAL A 45 -10.40 0.07 2.95
N LEU A 46 -11.52 -0.29 2.33
CA LEU A 46 -12.02 0.34 1.11
C LEU A 46 -12.46 1.80 1.37
N PRO A 47 -11.82 2.79 0.72
CA PRO A 47 -12.37 4.14 0.66
C PRO A 47 -13.69 4.12 -0.09
N SER A 48 -14.71 4.72 0.52
CA SER A 48 -16.08 4.73 0.03
C SER A 48 -16.55 6.16 -0.21
N GLY A 49 -17.52 6.31 -1.12
CA GLY A 49 -18.15 7.59 -1.40
C GLY A 49 -18.91 8.16 -0.19
N VAL A 50 -19.39 9.39 -0.33
CA VAL A 50 -20.19 10.06 0.70
C VAL A 50 -21.60 9.45 0.74
N PRO A 51 -22.08 8.93 1.89
CA PRO A 51 -23.44 8.43 2.02
C PRO A 51 -24.49 9.53 1.72
N LYS A 52 -25.65 9.12 1.23
CA LYS A 52 -26.78 10.05 1.00
C LYS A 52 -27.13 10.75 2.31
N ARG A 53 -27.39 12.06 2.24
CA ARG A 53 -27.76 12.92 3.39
C ARG A 53 -26.63 13.14 4.42
N SER A 54 -25.38 12.85 4.07
CA SER A 54 -24.23 13.25 4.89
C SER A 54 -24.07 14.78 4.94
N PRO A 55 -23.50 15.34 6.02
CA PRO A 55 -23.10 16.75 6.06
C PRO A 55 -22.17 17.11 4.88
N ARG A 56 -22.27 18.35 4.37
CA ARG A 56 -21.41 18.85 3.28
C ARG A 56 -19.91 18.78 3.56
N THR A 57 -19.52 18.68 4.83
CA THR A 57 -18.13 18.57 5.27
C THR A 57 -17.55 17.17 5.08
N VAL A 58 -18.38 16.15 4.91
CA VAL A 58 -17.94 14.77 4.66
C VAL A 58 -17.57 14.62 3.19
N LYS A 59 -16.30 14.35 2.91
CA LYS A 59 -15.77 14.20 1.54
C LYS A 59 -15.67 12.74 1.08
N TRP A 60 -15.56 11.81 2.02
CA TRP A 60 -15.42 10.37 1.78
C TRP A 60 -15.64 9.62 3.10
N THR A 61 -15.77 8.30 3.02
CA THR A 61 -15.91 7.40 4.17
C THR A 61 -14.99 6.19 4.04
N LEU A 62 -14.83 5.41 5.11
CA LEU A 62 -14.11 4.13 5.10
C LEU A 62 -15.11 3.00 5.38
N GLY A 63 -15.13 1.98 4.53
CA GLY A 63 -15.92 0.77 4.75
C GLY A 63 -15.15 -0.20 5.64
N LEU A 64 -15.32 -0.12 6.96
CA LEU A 64 -14.56 -0.93 7.93
C LEU A 64 -14.81 -2.44 7.81
N ASP A 65 -15.92 -2.83 7.17
CA ASP A 65 -16.31 -4.20 6.86
C ASP A 65 -15.69 -4.74 5.56
N ARG A 66 -14.95 -3.91 4.82
CA ARG A 66 -14.40 -4.25 3.50
C ARG A 66 -12.94 -3.86 3.40
N LEU A 67 -12.09 -4.86 3.14
CA LEU A 67 -10.70 -4.59 2.80
C LEU A 67 -10.59 -3.86 1.45
N ASP A 68 -9.49 -3.14 1.28
CA ASP A 68 -9.13 -2.54 0.00
C ASP A 68 -9.09 -3.63 -1.10
N ASN A 69 -9.42 -3.25 -2.34
CA ASN A 69 -9.48 -4.18 -3.47
C ASN A 69 -8.15 -4.89 -3.72
N VAL A 70 -7.04 -4.26 -3.33
CA VAL A 70 -5.69 -4.82 -3.45
C VAL A 70 -5.41 -5.95 -2.46
N ALA A 71 -6.29 -6.19 -1.48
CA ALA A 71 -6.10 -7.25 -0.50
C ALA A 71 -6.04 -8.66 -1.10
N LYS A 72 -6.59 -8.85 -2.31
CA LYS A 72 -6.51 -10.12 -3.04
C LYS A 72 -5.07 -10.49 -3.42
N GLU A 73 -4.21 -9.50 -3.60
CA GLU A 73 -2.80 -9.71 -3.95
C GLU A 73 -1.97 -10.21 -2.74
N TRP A 74 -2.50 -10.10 -1.52
CA TRP A 74 -1.79 -10.43 -0.29
C TRP A 74 -1.90 -11.90 0.10
N ILE A 75 -2.84 -12.64 -0.49
CA ILE A 75 -3.28 -13.97 -0.03
C ILE A 75 -2.13 -14.98 0.01
N ASP A 76 -1.24 -14.94 -0.98
CA ASP A 76 -0.16 -15.92 -1.16
C ASP A 76 1.20 -15.45 -0.59
N SER A 77 1.19 -14.39 0.23
CA SER A 77 2.44 -13.87 0.81
C SER A 77 2.94 -14.75 1.95
N ASP A 78 4.25 -15.07 1.94
CA ASP A 78 4.90 -15.76 3.06
C ASP A 78 4.90 -14.90 4.34
N VAL A 79 5.02 -13.57 4.17
CA VAL A 79 5.06 -12.59 5.26
C VAL A 79 4.26 -11.35 4.85
N LEU A 80 3.36 -10.91 5.73
CA LEU A 80 2.61 -9.65 5.58
C LEU A 80 2.98 -8.65 6.66
N ILE A 81 3.24 -7.41 6.25
CA ILE A 81 3.59 -6.30 7.15
C ILE A 81 2.64 -5.14 6.88
N PHE A 82 1.82 -4.81 7.88
CA PHE A 82 0.85 -3.71 7.79
C PHE A 82 1.29 -2.50 8.60
N ASN A 83 1.09 -1.30 8.06
CA ASN A 83 1.26 -0.05 8.79
C ASN A 83 0.24 1.01 8.30
N THR A 84 -0.61 1.47 9.22
CA THR A 84 -1.66 2.46 8.94
C THR A 84 -1.72 3.62 9.94
N GLY A 85 -1.01 3.54 11.08
CA GLY A 85 -1.22 4.43 12.24
C GLY A 85 -1.17 5.92 11.92
N GLN A 86 -0.21 6.37 11.11
CA GLN A 86 -0.05 7.79 10.78
C GLN A 86 -1.23 8.38 9.99
N TRP A 87 -2.00 7.55 9.27
CA TRP A 87 -3.14 8.00 8.45
C TRP A 87 -4.40 8.30 9.27
N TRP A 88 -4.50 7.75 10.49
CA TRP A 88 -5.61 7.99 11.40
C TRP A 88 -5.48 9.31 12.19
N MET A 89 -4.37 10.03 12.04
CA MET A 89 -4.17 11.32 12.70
C MET A 89 -5.06 12.39 12.07
N PRO A 90 -5.68 13.31 12.85
CA PRO A 90 -6.61 14.31 12.35
C PRO A 90 -6.08 15.14 11.17
N GLY A 91 -4.80 15.50 11.20
CA GLY A 91 -4.16 16.27 10.12
C GLY A 91 -4.10 15.53 8.78
N LYS A 92 -4.01 14.19 8.78
CA LYS A 92 -4.03 13.38 7.56
C LYS A 92 -5.45 12.96 7.17
N LEU A 93 -6.29 12.67 8.15
CA LEU A 93 -7.69 12.30 7.94
C LEU A 93 -8.48 13.41 7.24
N HIS A 94 -8.18 14.69 7.54
CA HIS A 94 -8.86 15.82 6.89
C HIS A 94 -8.18 16.33 5.62
N ALA A 95 -6.94 15.91 5.33
CA ALA A 95 -6.15 16.39 4.19
C ALA A 95 -6.32 15.54 2.92
N MET A 96 -7.01 14.40 3.01
CA MET A 96 -7.36 13.55 1.86
C MET A 96 -8.65 14.00 1.17
#